data_AF-A0A3C1P0W2-F1
#
_entry.id   AF-A0A3C1P0W2-F1
#
_cell.length_a   1.000
_cell.length_b   1.000
_cell.length_c   1.000
_cell.angle_alpha   90.00
_cell.angle_beta   90.00
_cell.angle_gamma   90.00
#
_symmetry.space_group_name_H-M   'P 1'
#
loop_
_entity.id
_entity.type
_entity.pdbx_description
1 polymer ?
#
loop_
_entity_poly.entity_id
_entity_poly.type
_entity_poly.pdbx_seq_one_letter_code
_entity_poly.pdbx_strand_id
1 'polypeptide(L)'
;MSRPRDRLGRPLPGDAPEADRAPEVPSIEGLTDSQVWELALTCLEQGLPFHAHEVCEERWRTCPPEDRPTWRALAQWGAAEVHAARGNDEGARRLAERALAGLPADPTPMTASSVQQVRERCRSLISAARRTDEGAGRPR
;
A
#
# COMPACT_ATOMS: atom_id res chain seq x y z
N MET A 1 13.76 -0.15 -19.05
CA MET A 1 13.51 -1.33 -18.19
C MET A 1 13.73 -0.93 -16.75
N SER A 2 12.73 -1.14 -15.89
CA SER A 2 12.88 -0.88 -14.45
C SER A 2 13.86 -1.88 -13.84
N ARG A 3 14.66 -1.47 -12.85
CA ARG A 3 15.56 -2.39 -12.13
C ARG A 3 14.75 -3.52 -11.47
N PRO A 4 15.24 -4.77 -11.45
CA PRO A 4 14.56 -5.85 -10.76
C PRO A 4 14.41 -5.52 -9.27
N ARG A 5 13.38 -6.06 -8.63
CA ARG A 5 13.08 -5.82 -7.21
C ARG A 5 12.78 -7.12 -6.49
N ASP A 6 13.05 -7.15 -5.18
CA ASP A 6 12.55 -8.21 -4.30
C ASP A 6 11.03 -8.08 -4.08
N ARG A 7 10.42 -9.05 -3.41
CA ARG A 7 8.97 -9.07 -3.10
C ARG A 7 8.48 -7.86 -2.29
N LEU A 8 9.38 -7.19 -1.56
CA LEU A 8 9.09 -5.99 -0.79
C LEU A 8 9.37 -4.72 -1.57
N GLY A 9 9.75 -4.80 -2.85
CA GLY A 9 10.03 -3.67 -3.73
C GLY A 9 11.43 -3.06 -3.57
N ARG A 10 12.36 -3.72 -2.87
CA ARG A 10 13.74 -3.21 -2.75
C ARG A 10 14.48 -3.48 -4.06
N PRO A 11 15.24 -2.52 -4.62
CA PRO A 11 16.02 -2.75 -5.84
C PRO A 11 17.01 -3.89 -5.65
N LEU A 12 17.13 -4.74 -6.66
CA LEU A 12 18.12 -5.80 -6.76
C LEU A 12 19.19 -5.44 -7.80
N PRO A 13 20.39 -6.06 -7.71
CA PRO A 13 21.36 -6.08 -8.81
C PRO A 13 20.73 -6.60 -10.11
N GLY A 14 21.23 -6.15 -11.26
CA GLY A 14 20.66 -6.51 -12.58
C GLY A 14 20.81 -8.00 -12.92
N ASP A 15 21.81 -8.65 -12.34
CA ASP A 15 22.17 -10.07 -12.45
C ASP A 15 21.60 -10.94 -11.33
N ALA A 16 20.74 -10.38 -10.46
CA ALA A 16 20.12 -11.15 -9.37
C ALA A 16 19.36 -12.40 -9.91
N PRO A 17 19.41 -13.55 -9.24
CA PRO A 17 18.68 -14.76 -9.65
C PRO A 17 17.17 -14.51 -9.81
N GLU A 18 16.52 -15.21 -10.74
CA GLU A 18 15.06 -15.08 -10.95
C GLU A 18 14.25 -15.42 -9.70
N ALA A 19 14.71 -16.37 -8.89
CA ALA A 19 14.06 -16.78 -7.65
C ALA A 19 13.99 -15.67 -6.58
N ASP A 20 14.91 -14.70 -6.63
CA ASP A 20 14.93 -13.57 -5.70
C ASP A 20 14.08 -12.39 -6.20
N ARG A 21 13.68 -12.41 -7.48
CA ARG A 21 12.90 -11.34 -8.12
C ARG A 21 11.43 -11.52 -7.79
N ALA A 22 10.77 -10.42 -7.48
CA ALA A 22 9.32 -10.36 -7.52
C ALA A 22 8.81 -10.52 -8.96
N PRO A 23 7.57 -11.00 -9.15
CA PRO A 23 6.91 -10.91 -10.45
C PRO A 23 6.80 -9.45 -10.90
N GLU A 24 6.52 -9.22 -12.18
CA GLU A 24 6.22 -7.88 -12.68
C GLU A 24 4.94 -7.32 -12.04
N VAL A 25 4.83 -5.99 -11.99
CA VAL A 25 3.59 -5.33 -11.54
C VAL A 25 2.52 -5.58 -12.61
N PRO A 26 1.34 -6.12 -12.25
CA PRO A 26 0.28 -6.39 -13.21
C PRO A 26 -0.24 -5.08 -13.81
N SER A 27 -0.47 -5.07 -15.12
CA SER A 27 -1.10 -3.94 -15.80
C SER A 27 -2.55 -3.77 -15.33
N ILE A 28 -2.96 -2.51 -15.17
CA ILE A 28 -4.36 -2.16 -14.84
C ILE A 28 -5.13 -1.61 -16.04
N GLU A 29 -4.57 -1.68 -17.25
CA GLU A 29 -5.21 -1.18 -18.46
C GLU A 29 -6.58 -1.83 -18.69
N GLY A 30 -7.61 -1.01 -18.89
CA GLY A 30 -8.98 -1.47 -19.11
C GLY A 30 -9.69 -2.00 -17.85
N LEU A 31 -9.04 -2.03 -16.68
CA LEU A 31 -9.68 -2.45 -15.44
C LEU A 31 -10.59 -1.36 -14.86
N THR A 32 -11.70 -1.80 -14.28
CA THR A 32 -12.58 -0.96 -13.44
C THR A 32 -11.97 -0.70 -12.07
N ASP A 33 -12.46 0.30 -11.35
CA ASP A 33 -12.00 0.63 -9.99
C ASP A 33 -12.11 -0.56 -9.03
N SER A 34 -13.18 -1.33 -9.11
CA SER A 34 -13.37 -2.54 -8.29
C SER A 34 -12.32 -3.61 -8.61
N GLN A 35 -12.03 -3.83 -9.88
CA GLN A 35 -11.01 -4.81 -10.29
C GLN A 35 -9.60 -4.37 -9.88
N VAL A 36 -9.27 -3.09 -9.99
CA VAL A 36 -7.99 -2.57 -9.50
C VAL A 36 -7.88 -2.74 -7.98
N TRP A 37 -8.96 -2.49 -7.25
CA TRP A 37 -8.99 -2.69 -5.81
C TRP A 37 -8.79 -4.16 -5.41
N GLU A 38 -9.51 -5.09 -6.04
CA GLU A 38 -9.35 -6.54 -5.83
C GLU A 38 -7.93 -7.00 -6.17
N LEU A 39 -7.33 -6.46 -7.23
CA LEU A 39 -5.95 -6.72 -7.61
C LEU A 39 -4.96 -6.24 -6.54
N ALA A 40 -5.17 -5.06 -5.96
CA ALA A 40 -4.34 -4.54 -4.87
C ALA A 40 -4.41 -5.47 -3.63
N LEU A 41 -5.61 -5.94 -3.28
CA LEU A 41 -5.78 -6.90 -2.18
C LEU A 41 -5.11 -8.24 -2.47
N THR A 42 -5.28 -8.76 -3.68
CA THR A 42 -4.66 -10.00 -4.14
C THR A 42 -3.13 -9.92 -4.06
N CYS A 43 -2.53 -8.78 -4.43
CA CYS A 43 -1.10 -8.53 -4.26
C CYS A 43 -0.68 -8.60 -2.79
N LEU A 44 -1.45 -8.01 -1.86
CA LEU A 44 -1.15 -8.07 -0.43
C LEU A 44 -1.24 -9.50 0.13
N GLU A 45 -2.25 -10.27 -0.28
CA GLU A 45 -2.41 -11.67 0.11
C GLU A 45 -1.23 -12.53 -0.35
N GLN A 46 -0.63 -12.19 -1.49
CA GLN A 46 0.59 -12.82 -1.99
C GLN A 46 1.88 -12.29 -1.35
N GLY A 47 1.81 -11.35 -0.39
CA GLY A 47 2.99 -10.74 0.21
C GLY A 47 3.76 -9.83 -0.74
N LEU A 48 3.04 -9.15 -1.65
CA LEU A 48 3.56 -8.16 -2.61
C LEU A 48 3.00 -6.76 -2.30
N PRO A 49 3.31 -6.16 -1.14
CA PRO A 49 2.78 -4.85 -0.77
C PRO A 49 3.26 -3.73 -1.70
N PHE A 50 4.43 -3.88 -2.32
CA PHE A 50 4.92 -2.91 -3.31
C PHE A 50 4.04 -2.90 -4.55
N HIS A 51 3.62 -4.07 -5.04
CA HIS A 51 2.70 -4.17 -6.17
C HIS A 51 1.35 -3.56 -5.85
N ALA A 52 0.83 -3.80 -4.65
CA ALA A 52 -0.42 -3.18 -4.18
C ALA A 52 -0.32 -1.64 -4.18
N HIS A 53 0.83 -1.08 -3.77
CA HIS A 53 1.09 0.36 -3.88
C HIS A 53 1.09 0.83 -5.33
N GLU A 54 1.85 0.17 -6.21
CA GLU A 54 2.02 0.58 -7.61
C GLU A 54 0.69 0.57 -8.38
N VAL A 55 -0.14 -0.47 -8.22
CA VAL A 55 -1.47 -0.53 -8.90
C VAL A 55 -2.39 0.60 -8.44
N CYS A 56 -2.39 0.93 -7.15
CA CYS A 56 -3.16 2.06 -6.62
C CYS A 56 -2.61 3.40 -7.12
N GLU A 57 -1.29 3.54 -7.22
CA GLU A 57 -0.64 4.76 -7.68
C GLU A 57 -0.84 4.98 -9.18
N GLU A 58 -0.79 3.93 -9.98
CA GLU A 58 -1.12 3.98 -11.40
C GLU A 58 -2.59 4.38 -11.61
N ARG A 59 -3.51 3.81 -10.82
CA ARG A 59 -4.91 4.21 -10.88
C ARG A 59 -5.14 5.65 -10.43
N TRP A 60 -4.41 6.14 -9.42
CA TRP A 60 -4.41 7.55 -9.06
C TRP A 60 -4.00 8.47 -10.23
N ARG A 61 -3.04 8.05 -11.05
CA ARG A 61 -2.59 8.84 -12.22
C ARG A 61 -3.61 8.82 -13.36
N THR A 62 -4.38 7.75 -13.49
CA THR A 62 -5.24 7.49 -14.66
C THR A 62 -6.74 7.67 -14.40
N CYS A 63 -7.18 7.73 -13.14
CA CYS A 63 -8.59 7.92 -12.79
C CYS A 63 -9.08 9.35 -13.08
N PRO A 64 -10.41 9.55 -13.18
CA PRO A 64 -11.02 10.88 -13.25
C PRO A 64 -10.60 11.77 -12.06
N PRO A 65 -10.57 13.11 -12.23
CA PRO A 65 -10.15 14.05 -11.18
C PRO A 65 -10.89 13.89 -9.84
N GLU A 66 -12.17 13.55 -9.88
CA GLU A 66 -13.04 13.34 -8.72
C GLU A 66 -12.59 12.17 -7.84
N ASP A 67 -12.01 11.12 -8.43
CA ASP A 67 -11.57 9.92 -7.71
C ASP A 67 -10.11 10.00 -7.25
N ARG A 68 -9.34 10.96 -7.77
CA ARG A 68 -7.91 11.12 -7.46
C ARG A 68 -7.60 11.24 -5.96
N PRO A 69 -8.37 11.99 -5.14
CA PRO A 69 -8.13 12.05 -3.70
C PRO A 69 -8.19 10.67 -3.04
N THR A 70 -9.21 9.88 -3.40
CA THR A 70 -9.39 8.51 -2.89
C THR A 70 -8.23 7.62 -3.33
N TRP A 71 -7.93 7.56 -4.63
CA TRP A 71 -6.84 6.71 -5.14
C TRP A 71 -5.46 7.11 -4.61
N ARG A 72 -5.22 8.42 -4.39
CA ARG A 72 -4.01 8.90 -3.72
C ARG A 72 -3.90 8.37 -2.29
N ALA A 73 -5.00 8.38 -1.54
CA ALA A 73 -5.04 7.85 -0.18
C ALA A 73 -4.81 6.33 -0.16
N LEU A 74 -5.39 5.59 -1.13
CA LEU A 74 -5.14 4.16 -1.30
C LEU A 74 -3.67 3.86 -1.64
N ALA A 75 -3.04 4.64 -2.51
CA ALA A 75 -1.62 4.51 -2.82
C ALA A 75 -0.75 4.77 -1.57
N GLN A 76 -1.09 5.77 -0.74
CA GLN A 76 -0.40 6.03 0.52
C GLN A 76 -0.56 4.88 1.53
N TRP A 77 -1.75 4.28 1.60
CA TRP A 77 -1.96 3.09 2.41
C TRP A 77 -1.12 1.90 1.91
N GLY A 78 -1.08 1.65 0.61
CA GLY A 78 -0.19 0.63 0.03
C GLY A 78 1.28 0.86 0.41
N ALA A 79 1.75 2.11 0.38
CA ALA A 79 3.09 2.45 0.85
C ALA A 79 3.27 2.22 2.36
N ALA A 80 2.24 2.46 3.17
CA ALA A 80 2.28 2.14 4.60
C ALA A 80 2.45 0.63 4.85
N GLU A 81 1.72 -0.22 4.11
CA GLU A 81 1.86 -1.68 4.16
C GLU A 81 3.29 -2.13 3.73
N VAL A 82 3.90 -1.47 2.73
CA VAL A 82 5.31 -1.72 2.36
C VAL A 82 6.25 -1.42 3.52
N HIS A 83 6.08 -0.28 4.20
CA HIS A 83 6.91 0.08 5.34
C HIS A 83 6.75 -0.91 6.49
N ALA A 84 5.52 -1.33 6.78
CA ALA A 84 5.23 -2.32 7.81
C ALA A 84 5.88 -3.67 7.49
N ALA A 85 5.74 -4.16 6.25
CA ALA A 85 6.37 -5.41 5.80
C ALA A 85 7.90 -5.37 5.83
N ARG A 86 8.50 -4.17 5.79
CA ARG A 86 9.95 -3.95 5.92
C ARG A 86 10.41 -3.74 7.37
N GLY A 87 9.51 -3.79 8.35
CA GLY A 87 9.81 -3.55 9.78
C GLY A 87 10.04 -2.08 10.14
N ASN A 88 9.54 -1.14 9.31
CA ASN A 88 9.62 0.29 9.58
C ASN A 88 8.27 0.81 10.08
N ASP A 89 7.97 0.53 11.34
CA ASP A 89 6.68 0.84 11.97
C ASP A 89 6.38 2.34 11.98
N GLU A 90 7.38 3.19 12.24
CA GLU A 90 7.20 4.64 12.27
C GLU A 90 6.92 5.21 10.87
N GLY A 91 7.59 4.68 9.84
CA GLY A 91 7.28 5.01 8.45
C GLY A 91 5.88 4.56 8.05
N ALA A 92 5.47 3.36 8.47
CA ALA A 92 4.12 2.83 8.23
C ALA A 92 3.06 3.71 8.90
N ARG A 93 3.25 4.10 10.17
CA ARG A 93 2.35 4.98 10.92
C ARG A 93 2.14 6.32 10.22
N ARG A 94 3.22 7.01 9.83
CA ARG A 94 3.14 8.32 9.18
C ARG A 94 2.37 8.27 7.87
N LEU A 95 2.54 7.21 7.08
CA LEU A 95 1.82 7.03 5.83
C LEU A 95 0.36 6.64 6.06
N ALA A 96 0.08 5.79 7.07
CA ALA A 96 -1.27 5.43 7.47
C ALA A 96 -2.10 6.64 7.94
N GLU A 97 -1.49 7.56 8.71
CA GLU A 97 -2.13 8.82 9.13
C GLU A 97 -2.48 9.71 7.94
N ARG A 98 -1.57 9.82 6.96
CA ARG A 98 -1.80 10.60 5.74
C ARG A 98 -2.89 9.98 4.85
N ALA A 99 -2.88 8.65 4.73
CA ALA A 99 -3.91 7.91 4.00
C ALA A 99 -5.29 8.18 4.64
N LEU A 100 -5.42 8.02 5.97
CA LEU A 100 -6.67 8.32 6.69
C LEU A 100 -7.17 9.75 6.47
N ALA A 101 -6.26 10.73 6.49
CA ALA A 101 -6.60 12.13 6.26
C ALA A 101 -7.06 12.42 4.82
N GLY A 102 -6.64 11.61 3.85
CA GLY A 102 -6.99 11.74 2.44
C GLY A 102 -8.24 10.97 2.01
N LEU A 103 -8.72 10.01 2.82
CA LEU A 103 -9.92 9.25 2.50
C LEU A 103 -11.17 10.13 2.63
N PRO A 104 -12.12 10.05 1.67
CA PRO A 104 -13.36 10.81 1.74
C PRO A 104 -14.18 10.39 2.96
N ALA A 105 -14.90 11.33 3.57
CA ALA A 105 -15.84 11.03 4.65
C ALA A 105 -17.01 10.18 4.15
N ASP A 106 -17.53 10.54 2.97
CA ASP A 106 -18.67 9.90 2.30
C ASP A 106 -18.22 9.32 0.94
N PRO A 107 -17.63 8.12 0.93
CA PRO A 107 -17.23 7.45 -0.30
C PRO A 107 -18.44 7.02 -1.14
N THR A 108 -18.29 7.00 -2.47
CA THR A 108 -19.29 6.39 -3.36
C THR A 108 -19.49 4.92 -2.97
N PRO A 109 -20.68 4.32 -3.21
CA PRO A 109 -20.96 2.95 -2.76
C PRO A 109 -19.92 1.91 -3.23
N MET A 110 -19.37 2.07 -4.44
CA MET A 110 -18.32 1.21 -4.98
C MET A 110 -17.00 1.33 -4.21
N THR A 111 -16.67 2.52 -3.70
CA THR A 111 -15.44 2.76 -2.92
C THR A 111 -15.64 2.58 -1.42
N ALA A 112 -16.88 2.58 -0.93
CA ALA A 112 -17.19 2.58 0.50
C ALA A 112 -16.64 1.36 1.26
N SER A 113 -16.79 0.15 0.71
CA SER A 113 -16.26 -1.07 1.31
C SER A 113 -14.72 -1.05 1.38
N SER A 114 -14.08 -0.65 0.29
CA SER A 114 -12.62 -0.48 0.21
C SER A 114 -12.11 0.54 1.23
N VAL A 115 -12.77 1.69 1.33
CA VAL A 115 -12.40 2.77 2.25
C VAL A 115 -12.51 2.32 3.72
N GLN A 116 -13.55 1.57 4.08
CA GLN A 116 -13.70 1.07 5.45
C GLN A 116 -12.58 0.08 5.82
N GLN A 117 -12.27 -0.87 4.94
CA GLN A 117 -11.19 -1.82 5.16
C GLN A 117 -9.82 -1.11 5.32
N VAL A 118 -9.56 -0.09 4.50
CA VAL A 118 -8.34 0.73 4.61
C VAL A 118 -8.30 1.49 5.93
N ARG A 119 -9.43 2.06 6.37
CA ARG A 119 -9.49 2.74 7.68
C ARG A 119 -9.09 1.81 8.82
N GLU A 120 -9.58 0.58 8.81
CA GLU A 120 -9.25 -0.43 9.82
C GLU A 120 -7.77 -0.82 9.79
N ARG A 121 -7.22 -1.09 8.60
CA ARG A 121 -5.80 -1.43 8.43
C ARG A 121 -4.88 -0.27 8.86
N CYS A 122 -5.19 0.96 8.46
CA CYS A 122 -4.43 2.14 8.90
C CYS A 122 -4.45 2.31 10.42
N ARG A 123 -5.61 2.13 11.08
CA ARG A 123 -5.69 2.16 12.55
C ARG A 123 -4.81 1.08 13.19
N SER A 124 -4.82 -0.13 12.63
CA SER A 124 -3.98 -1.24 13.10
C SER A 124 -2.48 -0.90 13.02
N LEU A 125 -2.02 -0.35 11.88
CA LEU A 125 -0.63 0.09 11.69
C LEU A 125 -0.23 1.18 12.69
N ILE A 126 -1.12 2.15 12.93
CA ILE A 126 -0.88 3.23 13.91
C ILE A 126 -0.77 2.66 15.33
N SER A 127 -1.64 1.71 15.70
CA SER A 127 -1.59 1.05 17.01
C SER A 127 -0.35 0.17 17.18
N ALA A 128 0.12 -0.49 16.12
CA ALA A 128 1.33 -1.30 16.15
C ALA A 128 2.58 -0.48 16.48
N ALA A 129 2.77 0.66 15.81
CA ALA A 129 3.93 1.53 16.06
C ALA A 129 4.00 2.04 17.50
N ARG A 130 2.85 2.34 18.14
CA ARG A 130 2.79 2.78 19.54
C ARG A 130 3.29 1.72 20.53
N ARG A 131 2.99 0.43 20.27
CA ARG A 131 3.48 -0.67 21.13
C ARG A 131 4.98 -0.85 21.03
N THR A 132 5.56 -0.64 19.84
CA THR A 132 7.02 -0.71 19.63
C THR A 132 7.74 0.40 20.41
N ASP A 133 7.17 1.61 20.47
CA ASP A 133 7.71 2.74 21.23
C ASP A 133 7.66 2.50 22.76
N GLU A 134 6.53 1.99 23.26
CA GLU A 134 6.35 1.63 24.68
C GLU A 134 7.27 0.47 25.13
N GLY A 135 7.59 -0.46 24.23
CA GLY A 135 8.51 -1.57 24.50
C GLY A 135 10.01 -1.21 24.42
N ALA A 136 10.36 -0.19 23.62
CA ALA A 136 11.75 0.30 23.50
C ALA A 136 12.19 1.18 24.68
N GLY A 137 11.23 1.67 25.48
CA GLY A 137 11.45 2.53 26.63
C GLY A 137 11.73 1.81 27.96
N ARG A 138 12.81 1.01 28.07
CA ARG A 138 13.54 0.81 29.34
C ARG A 138 14.84 -0.01 29.21
N PRO A 139 16.02 0.61 29.39
CA PRO A 139 17.14 -0.04 30.04
C PRO A 139 17.09 0.22 31.57
N ARG A 140 17.43 -0.80 32.36
CA ARG A 140 17.76 -0.65 33.79
C ARG A 140 19.18 -0.12 33.93
#